data_AF-A0A089M3K4-F1
#
_entry.id   AF-A0A089M3K4-F1
#
_cell.length_a   1.000
_cell.length_b   1.000
_cell.length_c   1.000
_cell.angle_alpha   90.00
_cell.angle_beta   90.00
_cell.angle_gamma   90.00
#
_symmetry.space_group_name_H-M   'P 1'
#
loop_
_entity.id
_entity.type
_entity.pdbx_description
1 polymer ?
#
loop_
_entity_poly.entity_id
_entity_poly.type
_entity_poly.pdbx_seq_one_letter_code
_entity_poly.pdbx_strand_id
1 'polypeptide(L)'
;MRAVRFINCAEAQTYLDRNADSGKICVLFAPVPHVLELSATAPPGIILCSTAGEYSSEGYEDGVITGFECAAAEAEVVEIGDPPILSLDRLEEAYGRAADNPEAFMLLLCDGLNGGEELLLSTFFSLRPDFKIIGGSAGDGLQFKETYIFADGRRMSNVALLISPKGRTSLIKENIYSRTGTTMLVTKADVLNRTVYTFNNRPASEVYARLLGVREEELAEHFINHPLGKEYESDIFIASPMKVNSDRSITFYCELMANTFVHLLKPEDPLEVVQRTLREAPRSPSFVFAVHCILRSLKFKQEELWDRYDREIIDYCRNTAGFVSYGEQYYRHHSNQTMVMLVVEEDEDHAQHIV
;
A
#
# COMPACT_ATOMS: atom_id res chain seq x y z
N MET A 1 -16.46 1.98 10.11
CA MET A 1 -15.36 0.97 10.11
C MET A 1 -14.68 1.03 11.45
N ARG A 2 -14.10 -0.08 11.92
CA ARG A 2 -13.45 -0.12 13.23
C ARG A 2 -12.15 -0.90 13.17
N ALA A 3 -11.08 -0.31 13.71
CA ALA A 3 -9.80 -0.96 13.88
C ALA A 3 -9.88 -2.09 14.92
N VAL A 4 -9.11 -3.15 14.66
CA VAL A 4 -8.91 -4.27 15.58
C VAL A 4 -7.42 -4.60 15.66
N ARG A 5 -6.99 -5.08 16.82
CA ARG A 5 -5.62 -5.49 17.11
C ARG A 5 -5.65 -6.68 18.05
N PHE A 6 -4.78 -7.65 17.81
CA PHE A 6 -4.62 -8.83 18.65
C PHE A 6 -3.13 -9.15 18.83
N ILE A 7 -2.75 -9.62 20.01
CA ILE A 7 -1.35 -9.95 20.32
C ILE A 7 -0.97 -11.30 19.69
N ASN A 8 -1.92 -12.21 19.47
CA ASN A 8 -1.68 -13.55 18.94
C ASN A 8 -2.93 -14.16 18.30
N CYS A 9 -2.75 -15.30 17.62
CA CYS A 9 -3.81 -16.03 16.92
C CYS A 9 -4.96 -16.49 17.84
N ALA A 10 -4.68 -16.86 19.10
CA ALA A 10 -5.72 -17.32 20.01
C ALA A 10 -6.70 -16.19 20.39
N GLU A 11 -6.16 -14.99 20.62
CA GLU A 11 -6.96 -13.79 20.87
C GLU A 11 -7.80 -13.41 19.63
N ALA A 12 -7.16 -13.39 18.45
CA ALA A 12 -7.83 -13.11 17.19
C ALA A 12 -8.95 -14.14 16.93
N GLN A 13 -8.66 -15.44 16.99
CA GLN A 13 -9.64 -16.50 16.75
C GLN A 13 -10.82 -16.41 17.74
N THR A 14 -10.55 -16.18 19.02
CA THR A 14 -11.62 -15.98 20.02
C THR A 14 -12.54 -14.81 19.65
N TYR A 15 -11.97 -13.72 19.13
CA TYR A 15 -12.75 -12.59 18.65
C TYR A 15 -13.55 -12.94 17.40
N LEU A 16 -12.93 -13.60 16.43
CA LEU A 16 -13.59 -14.01 15.17
C LEU A 16 -14.77 -14.95 15.44
N ASP A 17 -14.59 -15.99 16.26
CA ASP A 17 -15.63 -16.96 16.60
C ASP A 17 -16.85 -16.29 17.27
N ARG A 18 -16.60 -15.32 18.16
CA ARG A 18 -17.68 -14.57 18.83
C ARG A 18 -18.45 -13.66 17.88
N ASN A 19 -17.87 -13.29 16.74
CA ASN A 19 -18.43 -12.34 15.79
C ASN A 19 -18.73 -12.98 14.42
N ALA A 20 -18.69 -14.31 14.29
CA ALA A 20 -18.87 -15.00 13.02
C ALA A 20 -20.21 -14.64 12.34
N ASP A 21 -21.28 -14.49 13.12
CA ASP A 21 -22.63 -14.14 12.63
C ASP A 21 -22.96 -12.64 12.76
N SER A 22 -21.94 -11.78 12.94
CA SER A 22 -22.15 -10.35 13.17
C SER A 22 -22.54 -9.55 11.93
N GLY A 23 -22.55 -10.16 10.75
CA GLY A 23 -22.80 -9.47 9.48
C GLY A 23 -21.67 -8.51 9.10
N LYS A 24 -20.43 -8.80 9.54
CA LYS A 24 -19.24 -8.00 9.25
C LYS A 24 -18.23 -8.80 8.44
N ILE A 25 -17.45 -8.07 7.64
CA ILE A 25 -16.20 -8.56 7.06
C ILE A 25 -15.05 -8.05 7.91
N CYS A 26 -14.06 -8.90 8.19
CA CYS A 26 -12.84 -8.52 8.88
C CYS A 26 -11.63 -8.72 7.97
N VAL A 27 -10.82 -7.68 7.83
CA VAL A 27 -9.55 -7.71 7.10
C VAL A 27 -8.42 -7.66 8.11
N LEU A 28 -7.60 -8.71 8.17
CA LEU A 28 -6.49 -8.82 9.10
C LEU A 28 -5.15 -8.89 8.37
N PHE A 29 -4.17 -8.21 8.96
CA PHE A 29 -2.80 -8.07 8.51
C PHE A 29 -1.89 -8.63 9.60
N ALA A 30 -1.07 -9.61 9.25
CA ALA A 30 -0.22 -10.30 10.22
C ALA A 30 1.03 -10.91 9.57
N PRO A 31 2.04 -11.29 10.38
CA PRO A 31 3.17 -12.07 9.90
C PRO A 31 2.72 -13.41 9.32
N VAL A 32 3.51 -13.95 8.38
CA VAL A 32 3.21 -15.22 7.67
C VAL A 32 2.78 -16.36 8.61
N PRO A 33 3.45 -16.64 9.75
CA PRO A 33 3.01 -17.71 10.66
C PRO A 33 1.58 -17.52 11.18
N HIS A 34 1.20 -16.29 11.52
CA HIS A 34 -0.14 -15.98 12.02
C HIS A 34 -1.20 -16.07 10.92
N VAL A 35 -0.88 -15.60 9.71
CA VAL A 35 -1.78 -15.75 8.55
C VAL A 35 -2.06 -17.23 8.28
N LEU A 36 -1.03 -18.07 8.27
CA LEU A 36 -1.17 -19.50 8.05
C LEU A 36 -2.00 -20.18 9.14
N GLU A 37 -1.73 -19.87 10.41
CA GLU A 37 -2.49 -20.42 11.53
C GLU A 37 -3.97 -20.02 11.46
N LEU A 38 -4.26 -18.74 11.31
CA LEU A 38 -5.64 -18.24 11.22
C LEU A 38 -6.36 -18.76 9.98
N SER A 39 -5.67 -18.92 8.84
CA SER A 39 -6.29 -19.41 7.60
C SER A 39 -6.90 -20.81 7.74
N ALA A 40 -6.42 -21.61 8.70
CA ALA A 40 -6.91 -22.96 8.94
C ALA A 40 -8.23 -23.01 9.73
N THR A 41 -8.54 -21.96 10.49
CA THR A 41 -9.65 -21.93 11.46
C THR A 41 -10.56 -20.71 11.33
N ALA A 42 -10.20 -19.71 10.52
CA ALA A 42 -10.98 -18.50 10.36
C ALA A 42 -12.40 -18.81 9.81
N PRO A 43 -13.46 -18.23 10.39
CA PRO A 43 -14.81 -18.34 9.84
C PRO A 43 -14.93 -17.63 8.47
N PRO A 44 -16.04 -17.80 7.74
CA PRO A 44 -16.34 -17.03 6.54
C PRO A 44 -16.33 -15.51 6.79
N GLY A 45 -16.09 -14.71 5.76
CA GLY A 45 -16.08 -13.24 5.88
C GLY A 45 -14.77 -12.67 6.45
N ILE A 46 -13.71 -13.47 6.49
CA ILE A 46 -12.38 -13.07 6.93
C ILE A 46 -11.42 -13.03 5.75
N ILE A 47 -10.74 -11.90 5.62
CA ILE A 47 -9.63 -11.70 4.69
C ILE A 47 -8.34 -11.60 5.52
N LEU A 48 -7.35 -12.41 5.18
CA LEU A 48 -6.03 -12.40 5.82
C LEU A 48 -4.98 -12.00 4.80
N CYS A 49 -4.05 -11.14 5.17
CA CYS A 49 -2.96 -10.68 4.32
C CYS A 49 -1.65 -10.69 5.10
N SER A 50 -0.61 -11.28 4.51
CA SER A 50 0.73 -11.27 5.10
C SER A 50 1.41 -9.92 4.93
N THR A 51 2.23 -9.55 5.91
CA THR A 51 2.80 -8.20 6.03
C THR A 51 4.32 -8.21 6.17
N ALA A 52 4.91 -7.03 6.08
CA ALA A 52 6.30 -6.78 6.48
C ALA A 52 6.39 -5.97 7.79
N GLY A 53 5.31 -5.96 8.58
CA GLY A 53 5.10 -5.18 9.80
C GLY A 53 3.65 -4.75 9.92
N GLU A 54 3.20 -4.46 11.14
CA GLU A 54 1.80 -4.19 11.45
C GLU A 54 1.62 -2.75 11.97
N TYR A 55 0.45 -2.16 11.73
CA TYR A 55 0.17 -0.78 12.14
C TYR A 55 -1.21 -0.65 12.79
N SER A 56 -1.30 0.06 13.91
CA SER A 56 -2.56 0.23 14.64
C SER A 56 -2.57 1.47 15.53
N SER A 57 -3.55 1.57 16.42
CA SER A 57 -3.62 2.59 17.47
C SER A 57 -2.46 2.57 18.47
N GLU A 58 -1.65 1.50 18.48
CA GLU A 58 -0.42 1.40 19.28
C GLU A 58 0.84 1.77 18.47
N GLY A 59 0.68 2.20 17.22
CA GLY A 59 1.77 2.53 16.31
C GLY A 59 2.27 1.33 15.51
N TYR A 60 3.51 1.45 15.04
CA TYR A 60 4.21 0.37 14.34
C TYR A 60 4.65 -0.74 15.31
N GLU A 61 4.29 -1.98 15.00
CA GLU A 61 4.71 -3.15 15.76
C GLU A 61 5.08 -4.31 14.83
N ASP A 62 5.99 -5.17 15.28
CA ASP A 62 6.32 -6.43 14.63
C ASP A 62 5.73 -7.59 15.45
N GLY A 63 5.05 -8.52 14.79
CA GLY A 63 4.62 -9.77 15.41
C GLY A 63 3.18 -9.78 15.93
N VAL A 64 2.40 -8.73 15.70
CA VAL A 64 0.99 -8.64 16.15
C VAL A 64 0.05 -8.98 14.99
N ILE A 65 -1.25 -8.89 15.24
CA ILE A 65 -2.28 -8.97 14.20
C ILE A 65 -3.07 -7.67 14.25
N THR A 66 -3.15 -6.97 13.14
CA THR A 66 -3.89 -5.70 13.02
C THR A 66 -4.92 -5.81 11.93
N GLY A 67 -5.86 -4.87 11.86
CA GLY A 67 -6.89 -4.94 10.84
C GLY A 67 -8.07 -4.06 11.13
N PHE A 68 -9.13 -4.25 10.37
CA PHE A 68 -10.38 -3.55 10.57
C PHE A 68 -11.60 -4.40 10.22
N GLU A 69 -12.75 -3.97 10.72
CA GLU A 69 -14.06 -4.51 10.37
C GLU A 69 -14.92 -3.48 9.63
N CYS A 70 -15.68 -3.96 8.64
CA CYS A 70 -16.72 -3.22 7.92
C CYS A 70 -17.99 -4.06 7.80
N ALA A 71 -19.13 -3.42 7.49
CA ALA A 71 -20.39 -4.12 7.33
C ALA A 71 -20.36 -4.98 6.05
N ALA A 72 -20.69 -6.26 6.15
CA ALA A 72 -20.72 -7.16 5.00
C ALA A 72 -21.76 -6.73 3.94
N ALA A 73 -22.85 -6.08 4.38
CA ALA A 73 -23.87 -5.53 3.48
C ALA A 73 -23.37 -4.33 2.63
N GLU A 74 -22.24 -3.72 3.02
CA GLU A 74 -21.64 -2.57 2.33
C GLU A 74 -20.42 -2.97 1.49
N ALA A 75 -20.07 -4.26 1.46
CA ALA A 75 -18.80 -4.71 0.94
C ALA A 75 -18.91 -5.97 0.07
N GLU A 76 -18.01 -6.07 -0.90
CA GLU A 76 -17.94 -7.20 -1.81
C GLU A 76 -16.48 -7.62 -2.05
N VAL A 77 -16.22 -8.92 -1.90
CA VAL A 77 -14.90 -9.53 -2.09
C VAL A 77 -14.83 -10.17 -3.47
N VAL A 78 -13.83 -9.80 -4.25
CA VAL A 78 -13.56 -10.37 -5.56
C VAL A 78 -12.15 -10.95 -5.61
N GLU A 79 -12.06 -12.25 -5.87
CA GLU A 79 -10.81 -12.94 -6.21
C GLU A 79 -10.34 -12.50 -7.59
N ILE A 80 -9.12 -11.99 -7.68
CA ILE A 80 -8.52 -11.60 -8.95
C ILE A 80 -7.56 -12.69 -9.41
N GLY A 81 -7.91 -13.32 -10.54
CA GLY A 81 -7.12 -14.39 -11.12
C GLY A 81 -5.84 -13.89 -11.79
N ASP A 82 -5.05 -14.84 -12.27
CA ASP A 82 -3.85 -14.59 -13.08
C ASP A 82 -4.03 -15.22 -14.48
N PRO A 83 -4.03 -14.43 -15.57
CA PRO A 83 -3.89 -12.98 -15.61
C PRO A 83 -5.13 -12.22 -15.09
N PRO A 84 -4.97 -11.00 -14.53
CA PRO A 84 -6.06 -10.21 -13.94
C PRO A 84 -7.29 -9.98 -14.83
N ILE A 85 -7.08 -9.94 -16.16
CA ILE A 85 -8.15 -9.79 -17.16
C ILE A 85 -9.24 -10.88 -17.05
N LEU A 86 -8.91 -12.06 -16.52
CA LEU A 86 -9.88 -13.15 -16.32
C LEU A 86 -10.94 -12.84 -15.26
N SER A 87 -10.71 -11.84 -14.41
CA SER A 87 -11.66 -11.38 -13.40
C SER A 87 -12.42 -10.11 -13.80
N LEU A 88 -12.24 -9.59 -15.02
CA LEU A 88 -12.81 -8.30 -15.44
C LEU A 88 -14.34 -8.25 -15.27
N ASP A 89 -15.08 -9.24 -15.79
CA ASP A 89 -16.55 -9.26 -15.68
C ASP A 89 -17.02 -9.21 -14.21
N ARG A 90 -16.35 -9.95 -13.32
CA ARG A 90 -16.68 -9.97 -11.88
C ARG A 90 -16.35 -8.64 -11.21
N LEU A 91 -15.23 -8.03 -11.58
CA LEU A 91 -14.83 -6.72 -11.07
C LEU A 91 -15.78 -5.61 -11.53
N GLU A 92 -16.23 -5.66 -12.79
CA GLU A 92 -17.19 -4.70 -13.32
C GLU A 92 -18.58 -4.87 -12.68
N GLU A 93 -19.02 -6.11 -12.44
CA GLU A 93 -20.26 -6.40 -11.72
C GLU A 93 -20.22 -5.87 -10.28
N ALA A 94 -19.13 -6.16 -9.56
CA ALA A 94 -18.92 -5.68 -8.19
C ALA A 94 -18.85 -4.15 -8.15
N TYR A 95 -18.11 -3.54 -9.08
CA TYR A 95 -18.03 -2.09 -9.21
C TYR A 95 -19.39 -1.48 -9.50
N GLY A 96 -20.20 -2.08 -10.37
CA GLY A 96 -21.55 -1.60 -10.69
C GLY A 96 -22.46 -1.45 -9.46
N ARG A 97 -22.26 -2.27 -8.42
CA ARG A 97 -23.00 -2.17 -7.15
C ARG A 97 -22.56 -1.00 -6.26
N ALA A 98 -21.36 -0.48 -6.46
CA ALA A 98 -20.77 0.61 -5.67
C ALA A 98 -20.59 1.92 -6.48
N ALA A 99 -20.75 1.87 -7.81
CA ALA A 99 -20.40 2.95 -8.73
C ALA A 99 -21.15 4.27 -8.46
N ASP A 100 -22.41 4.18 -8.02
CA ASP A 100 -23.25 5.34 -7.73
C ASP A 100 -22.88 6.06 -6.43
N ASN A 101 -22.07 5.43 -5.56
CA ASN A 101 -21.59 6.05 -4.33
C ASN A 101 -20.23 6.75 -4.57
N PRO A 102 -20.14 8.09 -4.46
CA PRO A 102 -18.87 8.81 -4.54
C PRO A 102 -17.88 8.44 -3.43
N GLU A 103 -18.38 7.92 -2.31
CA GLU A 103 -17.59 7.53 -1.15
C GLU A 103 -17.12 6.08 -1.19
N ALA A 104 -17.58 5.30 -2.18
CA ALA A 104 -17.09 3.95 -2.39
C ALA A 104 -15.61 3.93 -2.80
N PHE A 105 -14.92 2.90 -2.34
CA PHE A 105 -13.52 2.65 -2.65
C PHE A 105 -13.25 1.15 -2.77
N MET A 106 -12.11 0.81 -3.33
CA MET A 106 -11.59 -0.56 -3.36
C MET A 106 -10.33 -0.64 -2.51
N LEU A 107 -10.31 -1.59 -1.58
CA LEU A 107 -9.08 -2.08 -0.98
C LEU A 107 -8.50 -3.18 -1.88
N LEU A 108 -7.32 -2.93 -2.45
CA LEU A 108 -6.61 -3.87 -3.31
C LEU A 108 -5.44 -4.52 -2.55
N LEU A 109 -5.45 -5.84 -2.43
CA LEU A 109 -4.38 -6.61 -1.83
C LEU A 109 -3.73 -7.46 -2.91
N CYS A 110 -2.42 -7.31 -3.08
CA CYS A 110 -1.66 -7.95 -4.16
C CYS A 110 -0.63 -8.92 -3.60
N ASP A 111 -0.28 -9.96 -4.34
CA ASP A 111 0.96 -10.70 -4.08
C ASP A 111 2.16 -9.77 -4.30
N GLY A 112 3.01 -9.61 -3.29
CA GLY A 112 4.13 -8.66 -3.33
C GLY A 112 5.43 -9.18 -3.90
N LEU A 113 5.46 -10.40 -4.44
CA LEU A 113 6.64 -11.02 -5.03
C LEU A 113 6.49 -11.31 -6.52
N ASN A 114 5.29 -11.20 -7.09
CA ASN A 114 5.05 -11.52 -8.50
C ASN A 114 5.39 -10.37 -9.49
N GLY A 115 5.53 -9.13 -9.00
CA GLY A 115 5.81 -7.96 -9.83
C GLY A 115 4.68 -7.56 -10.80
N GLY A 116 3.44 -7.95 -10.50
CA GLY A 116 2.26 -7.77 -11.34
C GLY A 116 1.39 -6.57 -11.00
N GLU A 117 1.80 -5.71 -10.07
CA GLU A 117 0.98 -4.61 -9.55
C GLU A 117 0.46 -3.66 -10.64
N GLU A 118 1.33 -3.21 -11.56
CA GLU A 118 0.91 -2.30 -12.64
C GLU A 118 0.00 -2.98 -13.66
N LEU A 119 0.24 -4.26 -13.98
CA LEU A 119 -0.65 -5.05 -14.84
C LEU A 119 -2.03 -5.20 -14.20
N LEU A 120 -2.08 -5.49 -12.91
CA LEU A 120 -3.32 -5.57 -12.14
C LEU A 120 -4.07 -4.23 -12.15
N LEU A 121 -3.38 -3.13 -11.83
CA LEU A 121 -3.96 -1.79 -11.82
C LEU A 121 -4.50 -1.37 -13.20
N SER A 122 -3.86 -1.83 -14.29
CA SER A 122 -4.32 -1.55 -15.66
C SER A 122 -5.71 -2.14 -15.97
N THR A 123 -6.14 -3.20 -15.27
CA THR A 123 -7.49 -3.78 -15.47
C THR A 123 -8.61 -2.89 -14.98
N PHE A 124 -8.31 -1.94 -14.08
CA PHE A 124 -9.29 -0.98 -13.56
C PHE A 124 -9.46 0.26 -14.46
N PHE A 125 -8.98 0.20 -15.70
CA PHE A 125 -9.11 1.33 -16.63
C PHE A 125 -10.58 1.66 -16.95
N SER A 126 -11.48 0.66 -16.93
CA SER A 126 -12.92 0.83 -17.21
C SER A 126 -13.70 1.51 -16.08
N LEU A 127 -13.13 1.61 -14.87
CA LEU A 127 -13.77 2.32 -13.77
C LEU A 127 -13.85 3.84 -14.08
N ARG A 128 -14.61 4.61 -13.29
CA ARG A 128 -14.51 6.08 -13.37
C ARG A 128 -13.09 6.55 -12.96
N PRO A 129 -12.50 7.59 -13.60
CA PRO A 129 -11.11 8.00 -13.34
C PRO A 129 -10.80 8.34 -11.88
N ASP A 130 -11.78 8.87 -11.16
CA ASP A 130 -11.72 9.30 -9.77
C ASP A 130 -12.16 8.21 -8.77
N PHE A 131 -12.38 6.97 -9.21
CA PHE A 131 -12.70 5.88 -8.29
C PHE A 131 -11.51 5.58 -7.39
N LYS A 132 -11.76 5.66 -6.07
CA LYS A 132 -10.77 5.49 -5.03
C LYS A 132 -10.30 4.03 -4.98
N ILE A 133 -9.02 3.79 -5.22
CA ILE A 133 -8.36 2.51 -5.00
C ILE A 133 -7.22 2.77 -4.01
N ILE A 134 -7.21 2.02 -2.92
CA ILE A 134 -6.12 2.02 -1.94
C ILE A 134 -5.68 0.58 -1.73
N GLY A 135 -4.40 0.35 -1.50
CA GLY A 135 -3.92 -1.01 -1.34
C GLY A 135 -2.50 -1.14 -0.90
N GLY A 136 -2.11 -2.38 -0.67
CA GLY A 136 -0.71 -2.75 -0.52
C GLY A 136 -0.44 -4.16 -1.02
N SER A 137 0.78 -4.34 -1.50
CA SER A 137 1.36 -5.65 -1.80
C SER A 137 1.73 -6.36 -0.51
N ALA A 138 1.28 -7.61 -0.37
CA ALA A 138 1.57 -8.47 0.78
C ALA A 138 3.09 -8.64 0.99
N GLY A 139 3.51 -8.77 2.24
CA GLY A 139 4.91 -8.93 2.63
C GLY A 139 5.17 -10.22 3.38
N ASP A 140 6.44 -10.53 3.59
CA ASP A 140 6.89 -11.72 4.35
C ASP A 140 8.05 -11.42 5.32
N GLY A 141 8.09 -10.18 5.83
CA GLY A 141 9.09 -9.73 6.80
C GLY A 141 10.53 -9.69 6.25
N LEU A 142 10.70 -9.18 5.03
CA LEU A 142 11.98 -9.06 4.29
C LEU A 142 12.63 -10.39 3.91
N GLN A 143 11.89 -11.51 3.95
CA GLN A 143 12.43 -12.81 3.54
C GLN A 143 12.44 -12.97 2.01
N PHE A 144 11.53 -12.32 1.30
CA PHE A 144 11.37 -12.39 -0.16
C PHE A 144 11.28 -13.83 -0.69
N LYS A 145 10.53 -14.67 0.03
CA LYS A 145 10.30 -16.08 -0.32
C LYS A 145 8.86 -16.32 -0.77
N GLU A 146 7.89 -15.90 0.02
CA GLU A 146 6.49 -16.22 -0.23
C GLU A 146 5.53 -15.33 0.56
N THR A 147 4.52 -14.81 -0.12
CA THR A 147 3.44 -14.00 0.48
C THR A 147 2.10 -14.72 0.45
N TYR A 148 1.20 -14.31 1.33
CA TYR A 148 -0.06 -15.01 1.56
C TYR A 148 -1.22 -14.03 1.65
N ILE A 149 -2.22 -14.24 0.81
CA ILE A 149 -3.54 -13.64 0.94
C ILE A 149 -4.55 -14.78 1.01
N PHE A 150 -5.46 -14.72 1.97
CA PHE A 150 -6.57 -15.64 2.09
C PHE A 150 -7.88 -14.87 2.15
N ALA A 151 -8.90 -15.39 1.49
CA ALA A 151 -10.29 -15.00 1.73
C ALA A 151 -11.15 -16.26 1.70
N ASP A 152 -12.12 -16.34 2.62
CA ASP A 152 -13.03 -17.49 2.77
C ASP A 152 -12.30 -18.85 2.80
N GLY A 153 -11.20 -18.91 3.56
CA GLY A 153 -10.39 -20.12 3.75
C GLY A 153 -9.57 -20.57 2.53
N ARG A 154 -9.58 -19.80 1.43
CA ARG A 154 -8.83 -20.10 0.21
C ARG A 154 -7.67 -19.13 0.04
N ARG A 155 -6.49 -19.66 -0.31
CA ARG A 155 -5.36 -18.82 -0.73
C ARG A 155 -5.66 -18.20 -2.09
N MET A 156 -5.42 -16.91 -2.21
CA MET A 156 -5.61 -16.12 -3.42
C MET A 156 -4.32 -15.38 -3.76
N SER A 157 -4.11 -15.09 -5.05
CA SER A 157 -2.97 -14.27 -5.49
C SER A 157 -3.24 -12.79 -5.26
N ASN A 158 -4.43 -12.31 -5.61
CA ASN A 158 -4.82 -10.93 -5.37
C ASN A 158 -6.32 -10.86 -5.03
N VAL A 159 -6.71 -9.86 -4.23
CA VAL A 159 -8.09 -9.65 -3.78
C VAL A 159 -8.45 -8.17 -3.92
N ALA A 160 -9.62 -7.91 -4.52
CA ALA A 160 -10.28 -6.60 -4.42
C ALA A 160 -11.44 -6.69 -3.44
N LEU A 161 -11.43 -5.84 -2.42
CA LEU A 161 -12.55 -5.63 -1.51
C LEU A 161 -13.17 -4.27 -1.84
N LEU A 162 -14.31 -4.25 -2.52
CA LEU A 162 -15.06 -3.03 -2.75
C LEU A 162 -15.88 -2.73 -1.51
N ILE A 163 -15.82 -1.49 -1.03
CA ILE A 163 -16.60 -1.04 0.13
C ILE A 163 -17.33 0.24 -0.25
N SER A 164 -18.62 0.26 0.00
CA SER A 164 -19.52 1.39 -0.22
C SER A 164 -20.04 1.89 1.14
N PRO A 165 -19.21 2.61 1.91
CA PRO A 165 -19.60 3.11 3.22
C PRO A 165 -20.62 4.24 3.10
N LYS A 166 -21.32 4.52 4.21
CA LYS A 166 -22.19 5.70 4.34
C LYS A 166 -21.42 7.00 4.58
N GLY A 167 -20.31 6.92 5.31
CA GLY A 167 -19.47 8.08 5.63
C GLY A 167 -18.63 8.55 4.44
N ARG A 168 -18.11 9.77 4.55
CA ARG A 168 -17.21 10.35 3.54
C ARG A 168 -15.86 9.66 3.56
N THR A 169 -15.26 9.49 2.39
CA THR A 169 -13.95 8.87 2.23
C THR A 169 -12.99 9.78 1.48
N SER A 170 -11.76 9.88 1.98
CA SER A 170 -10.67 10.60 1.32
C SER A 170 -9.44 9.72 1.22
N LEU A 171 -8.78 9.71 0.06
CA LEU A 171 -7.48 9.09 -0.11
C LEU A 171 -6.40 10.17 -0.07
N ILE A 172 -5.32 9.87 0.66
CA ILE A 172 -4.17 10.75 0.83
C ILE A 172 -2.91 9.93 0.54
N LYS A 173 -1.98 10.50 -0.23
CA LYS A 173 -0.64 9.94 -0.43
C LYS A 173 0.38 10.86 0.21
N GLU A 174 1.18 10.32 1.13
CA GLU A 174 2.29 11.02 1.74
C GLU A 174 3.61 10.64 1.05
N ASN A 175 4.33 11.66 0.56
CA ASN A 175 5.65 11.50 -0.05
C ASN A 175 6.67 12.31 0.76
N ILE A 176 7.64 11.62 1.38
CA ILE A 176 8.74 12.22 2.15
C ILE A 176 9.96 12.56 1.29
N TYR A 177 9.76 12.77 0.00
CA TYR A 177 10.81 13.11 -0.95
C TYR A 177 10.42 14.27 -1.86
N SER A 178 11.37 15.17 -2.11
CA SER A 178 11.25 16.27 -3.07
C SER A 178 12.20 16.13 -4.24
N ARG A 179 11.90 16.82 -5.35
CA ARG A 179 12.76 16.89 -6.53
C ARG A 179 14.08 17.59 -6.17
N THR A 180 15.19 17.08 -6.69
CA THR A 180 16.48 17.80 -6.66
C THR A 180 16.61 18.84 -7.77
N GLY A 181 15.74 18.78 -8.77
CA GLY A 181 15.85 19.53 -10.03
C GLY A 181 16.61 18.78 -11.13
N THR A 182 17.15 17.59 -10.82
CA THR A 182 17.82 16.73 -11.79
C THR A 182 16.85 15.74 -12.41
N THR A 183 16.85 15.66 -13.74
CA THR A 183 15.98 14.77 -14.52
C THR A 183 16.80 13.89 -15.46
N MET A 184 16.35 12.65 -15.68
CA MET A 184 16.91 11.70 -16.63
C MET A 184 15.83 11.17 -17.56
N LEU A 185 16.19 10.83 -18.80
CA LEU A 185 15.32 10.11 -19.72
C LEU A 185 15.64 8.61 -19.65
N VAL A 186 14.63 7.79 -19.35
CA VAL A 186 14.71 6.34 -19.55
C VAL A 186 14.80 6.09 -21.05
N THR A 187 15.94 5.57 -21.53
CA THR A 187 16.19 5.39 -22.98
C THR A 187 16.04 3.94 -23.43
N LYS A 188 16.30 2.98 -22.54
CA LYS A 188 16.06 1.56 -22.78
C LYS A 188 15.69 0.89 -21.46
N ALA A 189 14.56 0.19 -21.45
CA ALA A 189 14.08 -0.57 -20.30
C ALA A 189 13.33 -1.83 -20.75
N ASP A 190 13.34 -2.85 -19.90
CA ASP A 190 12.44 -3.99 -19.91
C ASP A 190 11.41 -3.79 -18.80
N VAL A 191 10.18 -3.50 -19.21
CA VAL A 191 9.06 -3.18 -18.31
C VAL A 191 8.67 -4.41 -17.50
N LEU A 192 8.62 -5.59 -18.14
CA LEU A 192 8.17 -6.84 -17.50
C LEU A 192 9.14 -7.28 -16.41
N ASN A 193 10.44 -7.12 -16.64
CA ASN A 193 11.48 -7.42 -15.65
C ASN A 193 11.87 -6.22 -14.79
N ARG A 194 11.10 -5.11 -14.83
CA ARG A 194 11.35 -3.85 -14.10
C ARG A 194 12.80 -3.37 -14.17
N THR A 195 13.44 -3.53 -15.32
CA THR A 195 14.89 -3.31 -15.48
C THR A 195 15.17 -2.17 -16.46
N VAL A 196 15.82 -1.12 -15.98
CA VAL A 196 16.30 -0.03 -16.83
C VAL A 196 17.74 -0.29 -17.23
N TYR A 197 17.98 -0.42 -18.53
CA TYR A 197 19.32 -0.61 -19.09
C TYR A 197 20.07 0.72 -19.22
N THR A 198 19.38 1.76 -19.69
CA THR A 198 20.05 3.04 -19.97
C THR A 198 19.21 4.27 -19.60
N PHE A 199 19.89 5.24 -19.02
CA PHE A 199 19.42 6.62 -18.91
C PHE A 199 20.22 7.49 -19.89
N ASN A 200 19.58 8.40 -20.62
CA ASN A 200 20.25 9.31 -21.55
C ASN A 200 21.26 8.60 -22.51
N ASN A 201 20.90 7.42 -23.01
CA ASN A 201 21.72 6.54 -23.88
C ASN A 201 23.05 6.08 -23.25
N ARG A 202 23.15 6.04 -21.92
CA ARG A 202 24.30 5.52 -21.15
C ARG A 202 23.85 4.48 -20.12
N PRO A 203 24.73 3.57 -19.68
CA PRO A 203 24.38 2.56 -18.67
C PRO A 203 23.72 3.18 -17.44
N ALA A 204 22.67 2.53 -16.94
CA ALA A 204 21.82 3.10 -15.90
C ALA A 204 22.62 3.42 -14.62
N SER A 205 23.44 2.49 -14.14
CA SER A 205 24.30 2.70 -12.97
C SER A 205 25.31 3.83 -13.17
N GLU A 206 25.95 3.93 -14.34
CA GLU A 206 26.91 5.00 -14.62
C GLU A 206 26.29 6.39 -14.46
N VAL A 207 25.10 6.58 -15.04
CA VAL A 207 24.40 7.88 -14.99
C VAL A 207 24.02 8.21 -13.56
N TYR A 208 23.44 7.25 -12.85
CA TYR A 208 23.00 7.44 -11.48
C TYR A 208 24.18 7.75 -10.55
N ALA A 209 25.26 6.99 -10.62
CA ALA A 209 26.46 7.15 -9.79
C ALA A 209 27.09 8.53 -10.01
N ARG A 210 27.22 8.94 -11.27
CA ARG A 210 27.72 10.27 -11.64
C ARG A 210 26.87 11.41 -11.09
N LEU A 211 25.54 11.27 -11.09
CA LEU A 211 24.63 12.29 -10.56
C LEU A 211 24.70 12.40 -9.03
N LEU A 212 24.95 11.29 -8.35
CA LEU A 212 25.13 11.26 -6.90
C LEU A 212 26.56 11.58 -6.45
N GLY A 213 27.53 11.56 -7.37
CA GLY A 213 28.95 11.78 -7.05
C GLY A 213 29.59 10.61 -6.31
N VAL A 214 29.07 9.39 -6.50
CA VAL A 214 29.52 8.16 -5.83
C VAL A 214 30.06 7.15 -6.85
N ARG A 215 30.67 6.06 -6.37
CA ARG A 215 31.08 4.96 -7.24
C ARG A 215 29.88 4.06 -7.58
N GLU A 216 29.90 3.38 -8.72
CA GLU A 216 28.79 2.50 -9.12
C GLU A 216 28.55 1.37 -8.10
N GLU A 217 29.61 0.91 -7.42
CA GLU A 217 29.52 -0.14 -6.41
C GLU A 217 28.85 0.33 -5.11
N GLU A 218 28.81 1.63 -4.86
CA GLU A 218 28.20 2.24 -3.66
C GLU A 218 26.71 2.57 -3.87
N LEU A 219 26.23 2.56 -5.13
CA LEU A 219 24.89 3.03 -5.48
C LEU A 219 23.76 2.44 -4.64
N ALA A 220 23.84 1.14 -4.35
CA ALA A 220 22.80 0.44 -3.61
C ALA A 220 22.56 1.01 -2.21
N GLU A 221 23.62 1.54 -1.57
CA GLU A 221 23.55 2.16 -0.23
C GLU A 221 22.80 3.50 -0.26
N HIS A 222 22.67 4.12 -1.43
CA HIS A 222 22.05 5.43 -1.61
C HIS A 222 20.60 5.37 -2.07
N PHE A 223 20.08 4.22 -2.51
CA PHE A 223 18.75 4.10 -3.11
C PHE A 223 17.61 4.56 -2.20
N ILE A 224 17.67 4.26 -0.90
CA ILE A 224 16.63 4.69 0.05
C ILE A 224 16.56 6.22 0.15
N ASN A 225 17.70 6.92 0.12
CA ASN A 225 17.73 8.37 0.29
C ASN A 225 17.63 9.13 -1.03
N HIS A 226 17.89 8.49 -2.15
CA HIS A 226 17.90 9.15 -3.46
C HIS A 226 17.12 8.37 -4.51
N PRO A 227 15.83 8.02 -4.30
CA PRO A 227 15.08 7.28 -5.31
C PRO A 227 14.74 8.14 -6.52
N LEU A 228 14.11 7.52 -7.53
CA LEU A 228 13.61 8.22 -8.70
C LEU A 228 12.11 8.46 -8.58
N GLY A 229 11.62 9.54 -9.17
CA GLY A 229 10.19 9.87 -9.25
C GLY A 229 9.71 9.91 -10.69
N LYS A 230 8.63 9.19 -10.99
CA LYS A 230 7.82 9.38 -12.21
C LYS A 230 6.85 10.52 -11.97
N GLU A 231 6.70 11.40 -12.95
CA GLU A 231 5.69 12.46 -12.93
C GLU A 231 4.43 11.98 -13.63
N TYR A 232 3.31 11.99 -12.91
CA TYR A 232 1.98 11.75 -13.45
C TYR A 232 1.14 12.97 -13.10
N GLU A 233 0.69 13.68 -14.14
CA GLU A 233 0.05 14.99 -14.02
C GLU A 233 0.89 15.95 -13.16
N SER A 234 0.41 16.35 -11.99
CA SER A 234 1.13 17.21 -11.05
C SER A 234 1.74 16.48 -9.84
N ASP A 235 1.66 15.15 -9.80
CA ASP A 235 2.10 14.33 -8.68
C ASP A 235 3.34 13.48 -9.03
N ILE A 236 4.07 13.07 -7.99
CA ILE A 236 5.26 12.20 -8.09
C ILE A 236 4.93 10.82 -7.52
N PHE A 237 5.18 9.80 -8.33
CA PHE A 237 5.13 8.40 -7.94
C PHE A 237 6.55 7.84 -7.91
N ILE A 238 6.98 7.35 -6.75
CA ILE A 238 8.38 6.94 -6.56
C ILE A 238 8.60 5.58 -7.21
N ALA A 239 9.68 5.51 -7.99
CA ALA A 239 10.28 4.30 -8.52
C ALA A 239 11.55 3.99 -7.73
N SER A 240 11.45 3.08 -6.76
CA SER A 240 12.57 2.74 -5.91
C SER A 240 13.51 1.76 -6.62
N PRO A 241 14.81 2.07 -6.74
CA PRO A 241 15.78 1.11 -7.27
C PRO A 241 16.00 -0.04 -6.28
N MET A 242 16.11 -1.26 -6.80
CA MET A 242 16.31 -2.48 -6.01
C MET A 242 17.79 -2.89 -6.00
N LYS A 243 18.40 -3.02 -7.18
CA LYS A 243 19.78 -3.50 -7.34
C LYS A 243 20.42 -3.01 -8.62
N VAL A 244 21.74 -2.95 -8.62
CA VAL A 244 22.57 -2.83 -9.83
C VAL A 244 22.90 -4.23 -10.32
N ASN A 245 22.67 -4.50 -11.62
CA ASN A 245 22.98 -5.76 -12.27
C ASN A 245 24.41 -5.79 -12.81
N SER A 246 24.93 -6.98 -13.13
CA SER A 246 26.28 -7.17 -13.65
C SER A 246 26.53 -6.49 -15.00
N ASP A 247 25.48 -6.24 -15.78
CA ASP A 247 25.51 -5.52 -17.06
C ASP A 247 25.34 -4.00 -16.92
N ARG A 248 25.39 -3.46 -15.68
CA ARG A 248 25.21 -2.04 -15.35
C ARG A 248 23.78 -1.50 -15.57
N SER A 249 22.81 -2.39 -15.80
CA SER A 249 21.38 -2.06 -15.67
C SER A 249 20.96 -1.99 -14.20
N ILE A 250 19.79 -1.38 -13.94
CA ILE A 250 19.21 -1.29 -12.59
C ILE A 250 17.82 -1.90 -12.63
N THR A 251 17.56 -2.84 -11.71
CA THR A 251 16.21 -3.36 -11.46
C THR A 251 15.52 -2.50 -10.41
N PHE A 252 14.23 -2.22 -10.59
CA PHE A 252 13.39 -1.39 -9.73
C PHE A 252 12.27 -2.21 -9.10
N TYR A 253 11.68 -1.69 -8.01
CA TYR A 253 10.49 -2.26 -7.38
C TYR A 253 9.19 -1.94 -8.13
N CYS A 254 9.22 -1.01 -9.09
CA CYS A 254 8.09 -0.71 -9.98
C CYS A 254 8.56 -0.65 -11.44
N GLU A 255 7.62 -0.60 -12.38
CA GLU A 255 7.94 -0.47 -13.79
C GLU A 255 8.45 0.95 -14.16
N LEU A 256 9.37 1.00 -15.13
CA LEU A 256 9.83 2.21 -15.80
C LEU A 256 9.86 1.96 -17.31
N MET A 257 9.13 2.77 -18.07
CA MET A 257 9.03 2.63 -19.53
C MET A 257 10.10 3.47 -20.23
N ALA A 258 10.53 3.01 -21.41
CA ALA A 258 11.35 3.84 -22.29
C ALA A 258 10.58 5.09 -22.73
N ASN A 259 11.31 6.19 -22.92
CA ASN A 259 10.79 7.52 -23.21
C ASN A 259 10.05 8.21 -22.05
N THR A 260 10.20 7.71 -20.82
CA THR A 260 9.72 8.38 -19.61
C THR A 260 10.83 9.24 -18.99
N PHE A 261 10.50 10.49 -18.65
CA PHE A 261 11.36 11.30 -17.79
C PHE A 261 11.17 10.91 -16.33
N VAL A 262 12.27 10.75 -15.62
CA VAL A 262 12.31 10.47 -14.18
C VAL A 262 13.15 11.52 -13.46
N HIS A 263 12.72 11.88 -12.27
CA HIS A 263 13.35 12.92 -11.45
C HIS A 263 14.15 12.28 -10.32
N LEU A 264 15.37 12.74 -10.10
CA LEU A 264 16.12 12.37 -8.91
C LEU A 264 15.47 13.06 -7.70
N LEU A 265 15.23 12.29 -6.65
CA LEU A 265 14.61 12.77 -5.43
C LEU A 265 15.62 12.84 -4.28
N LYS A 266 15.28 13.61 -3.25
CA LYS A 266 15.99 13.74 -1.98
C LYS A 266 14.99 13.69 -0.82
N PRO A 267 15.38 13.23 0.37
CA PRO A 267 14.44 13.10 1.47
C PRO A 267 14.09 14.49 2.05
N GLU A 268 12.85 14.65 2.49
CA GLU A 268 12.39 15.69 3.41
C GLU A 268 12.35 15.14 4.85
N ASP A 269 12.14 16.01 5.84
CA ASP A 269 11.89 15.57 7.23
C ASP A 269 10.51 14.90 7.33
N PRO A 270 10.43 13.61 7.67
CA PRO A 270 9.15 12.90 7.74
C PRO A 270 8.15 13.50 8.75
N LEU A 271 8.63 14.14 9.82
CA LEU A 271 7.75 14.77 10.82
C LEU A 271 7.13 16.06 10.28
N GLU A 272 7.91 16.88 9.57
CA GLU A 272 7.35 18.08 8.92
C GLU A 272 6.35 17.71 7.83
N VAL A 273 6.63 16.64 7.08
CA VAL A 273 5.77 16.15 6.01
C VAL A 273 4.45 15.62 6.57
N VAL A 274 4.45 14.74 7.59
CA VAL A 274 3.19 14.20 8.14
C VAL A 274 2.35 15.31 8.76
N GLN A 275 2.95 16.27 9.45
CA GLN A 275 2.22 17.42 10.00
C GLN A 275 1.58 18.27 8.89
N ARG A 276 2.24 18.44 7.73
CA ARG A 276 1.64 19.10 6.56
C ARG A 276 0.49 18.29 5.99
N THR A 277 0.69 16.98 5.81
CA THR A 277 -0.32 16.07 5.29
C THR A 277 -1.58 16.05 6.16
N LEU A 278 -1.43 15.99 7.49
CA LEU A 278 -2.55 15.98 8.42
C LEU A 278 -3.26 17.34 8.53
N ARG A 279 -2.57 18.46 8.30
CA ARG A 279 -3.21 19.79 8.22
C ARG A 279 -4.15 19.92 7.02
N GLU A 280 -3.85 19.22 5.93
CA GLU A 280 -4.64 19.20 4.70
C GLU A 280 -5.66 18.05 4.66
N ALA A 281 -5.54 17.08 5.56
CA ALA A 281 -6.46 15.97 5.72
C ALA A 281 -7.83 16.42 6.27
N PRO A 282 -8.87 15.59 6.11
CA PRO A 282 -10.18 15.85 6.70
C PRO A 282 -10.10 16.07 8.22
N ARG A 283 -10.99 16.92 8.78
CA ARG A 283 -10.81 17.43 10.16
C ARG A 283 -11.46 16.57 11.23
N SER A 284 -12.35 15.65 10.86
CA SER A 284 -13.09 14.84 11.83
C SER A 284 -13.03 13.36 11.46
N PRO A 285 -11.83 12.76 11.44
CA PRO A 285 -11.64 11.36 11.07
C PRO A 285 -12.28 10.43 12.10
N SER A 286 -13.19 9.57 11.66
CA SER A 286 -13.75 8.48 12.47
C SER A 286 -12.97 7.18 12.32
N PHE A 287 -12.24 6.99 11.21
CA PHE A 287 -11.36 5.84 10.98
C PHE A 287 -10.24 6.20 10.00
N VAL A 288 -9.06 5.62 10.23
CA VAL A 288 -7.90 5.73 9.35
C VAL A 288 -7.38 4.34 9.01
N PHE A 289 -7.17 4.10 7.72
CA PHE A 289 -6.42 2.94 7.24
C PHE A 289 -5.14 3.40 6.55
N ALA A 290 -3.98 3.05 7.11
CA ALA A 290 -2.67 3.48 6.64
C ALA A 290 -1.83 2.31 6.11
N VAL A 291 -1.38 2.40 4.87
CA VAL A 291 -0.46 1.44 4.26
C VAL A 291 0.90 2.09 4.08
N HIS A 292 1.89 1.57 4.79
CA HIS A 292 3.27 2.06 4.72
C HIS A 292 4.10 1.20 3.78
N CYS A 293 5.02 1.80 3.00
CA CYS A 293 6.04 1.02 2.29
C CYS A 293 7.06 0.42 3.25
N ILE A 294 7.54 -0.80 2.96
CA ILE A 294 8.68 -1.40 3.67
C ILE A 294 9.95 -0.56 3.59
N LEU A 295 10.25 0.07 2.45
CA LEU A 295 11.44 0.91 2.30
C LEU A 295 11.38 2.17 3.19
N ARG A 296 10.16 2.68 3.42
CA ARG A 296 9.91 3.76 4.38
C ARG A 296 10.06 3.26 5.81
N SER A 297 9.50 2.09 6.14
CA SER A 297 9.66 1.46 7.46
C SER A 297 11.14 1.22 7.81
N LEU A 298 11.94 0.75 6.84
CA LEU A 298 13.39 0.57 7.01
C LEU A 298 14.10 1.88 7.33
N LYS A 299 13.77 2.97 6.62
CA LYS A 299 14.30 4.31 6.93
C LYS A 299 13.91 4.74 8.34
N PHE A 300 12.65 4.54 8.72
CA PHE A 300 12.15 4.95 10.04
C PHE A 300 12.76 4.16 11.19
N LYS A 301 13.04 2.87 10.98
CA LYS A 301 13.80 2.03 11.91
C LYS A 301 15.25 2.52 12.03
N GLN A 302 15.91 2.81 10.91
CA GLN A 302 17.28 3.30 10.89
C GLN A 302 17.44 4.66 11.58
N GLU A 303 16.45 5.53 11.47
CA GLU A 303 16.47 6.91 11.98
C GLU A 303 15.72 7.08 13.32
N GLU A 304 15.24 5.97 13.91
CA GLU A 304 14.48 5.97 15.18
C GLU A 304 13.30 6.97 15.16
N LEU A 305 12.49 6.90 14.09
CA LEU A 305 11.41 7.85 13.82
C LEU A 305 10.01 7.36 14.19
N TRP A 306 9.79 6.04 14.26
CA TRP A 306 8.45 5.46 14.46
C TRP A 306 7.70 6.08 15.65
N ASP A 307 8.27 6.09 16.85
CA ASP A 307 7.63 6.66 18.05
C ASP A 307 7.16 8.12 17.86
N ARG A 308 7.94 8.93 17.13
CA ARG A 308 7.60 10.34 16.89
C ARG A 308 6.54 10.47 15.81
N TYR A 309 6.67 9.67 14.75
CA TYR A 309 5.76 9.65 13.62
C TYR A 309 4.37 9.13 14.03
N ASP A 310 4.34 8.05 14.82
CA ASP A 310 3.12 7.37 15.24
C ASP A 310 2.22 8.27 16.08
N ARG A 311 2.82 9.10 16.94
CA ARG A 311 2.06 10.09 17.72
C ARG A 311 1.25 11.02 16.83
N GLU A 312 1.79 11.47 15.70
CA GLU A 312 1.08 12.39 14.79
C GLU A 312 -0.16 11.73 14.19
N ILE A 313 -0.06 10.49 13.71
CA ILE A 313 -1.19 9.75 13.12
C ILE A 313 -2.22 9.32 14.18
N ILE A 314 -1.75 8.84 15.35
CA ILE A 314 -2.62 8.36 16.42
C ILE A 314 -3.37 9.52 17.10
N ASP A 315 -2.72 10.66 17.30
CA ASP A 315 -3.36 11.87 17.82
C ASP A 315 -4.40 12.41 16.82
N TYR A 316 -4.15 12.24 15.52
CA TYR A 316 -5.12 12.57 14.47
C TYR A 316 -6.34 11.63 14.48
N CYS A 317 -6.15 10.32 14.59
CA CYS A 317 -7.25 9.36 14.75
C CYS A 317 -6.80 8.12 15.54
N ARG A 318 -7.40 7.90 16.72
CA ARG A 318 -7.12 6.68 17.51
C ARG A 318 -7.70 5.42 16.90
N ASN A 319 -8.74 5.52 16.07
CA ASN A 319 -9.33 4.39 15.36
C ASN A 319 -8.54 4.13 14.06
N THR A 320 -7.27 3.75 14.23
CA THR A 320 -6.32 3.53 13.13
C THR A 320 -5.96 2.05 13.00
N ALA A 321 -5.93 1.58 11.76
CA ALA A 321 -5.42 0.27 11.38
C ALA A 321 -4.51 0.40 10.15
N GLY A 322 -3.69 -0.61 9.88
CA GLY A 322 -2.79 -0.55 8.75
C GLY A 322 -1.77 -1.66 8.74
N PHE A 323 -0.84 -1.59 7.79
CA PHE A 323 0.26 -2.53 7.71
C PHE A 323 1.41 -1.96 6.89
N VAL A 324 2.56 -2.64 6.97
CA VAL A 324 3.71 -2.39 6.11
C VAL A 324 3.69 -3.37 4.93
N SER A 325 3.64 -2.81 3.74
CA SER A 325 3.52 -3.49 2.44
C SER A 325 4.85 -3.51 1.67
N TYR A 326 4.94 -4.35 0.64
CA TYR A 326 6.05 -4.33 -0.33
C TYR A 326 5.87 -3.30 -1.46
N GLY A 327 4.73 -2.64 -1.49
CA GLY A 327 4.45 -1.54 -2.38
C GLY A 327 2.99 -1.12 -2.27
N GLU A 328 2.70 0.14 -2.59
CA GLU A 328 1.42 0.76 -2.28
C GLU A 328 0.61 0.97 -3.57
N GLN A 329 -0.72 0.87 -3.44
CA GLN A 329 -1.63 1.25 -4.50
C GLN A 329 -2.39 2.51 -4.12
N TYR A 330 -2.34 3.53 -4.99
CA TYR A 330 -3.00 4.81 -4.83
C TYR A 330 -3.70 5.17 -6.14
N TYR A 331 -5.03 5.13 -6.12
CA TYR A 331 -5.85 5.12 -7.34
C TYR A 331 -5.30 4.06 -8.32
N ARG A 332 -5.01 4.45 -9.57
CA ARG A 332 -4.55 3.52 -10.62
C ARG A 332 -3.03 3.41 -10.69
N HIS A 333 -2.33 3.79 -9.63
CA HIS A 333 -0.87 3.87 -9.64
C HIS A 333 -0.27 3.03 -8.52
N HIS A 334 0.78 2.31 -8.89
CA HIS A 334 1.69 1.68 -7.95
C HIS A 334 2.80 2.66 -7.59
N SER A 335 3.10 2.76 -6.29
CA SER A 335 4.21 3.56 -5.77
C SER A 335 5.01 2.75 -4.77
N ASN A 336 6.26 3.15 -4.58
CA ASN A 336 7.08 2.70 -3.46
C ASN A 336 7.39 3.89 -2.54
N GLN A 337 7.98 3.65 -1.38
CA GLN A 337 8.50 4.67 -0.46
C GLN A 337 7.51 5.78 -0.06
N THR A 338 6.22 5.48 -0.09
CA THR A 338 5.15 6.38 0.32
C THR A 338 4.43 5.82 1.55
N MET A 339 3.47 6.58 2.02
CA MET A 339 2.34 6.05 2.79
C MET A 339 1.07 6.45 2.05
N VAL A 340 0.12 5.52 1.93
CA VAL A 340 -1.22 5.81 1.41
C VAL A 340 -2.22 5.62 2.53
N MET A 341 -3.14 6.56 2.66
CA MET A 341 -4.08 6.61 3.76
C MET A 341 -5.50 6.80 3.24
N LEU A 342 -6.41 5.97 3.73
CA LEU A 342 -7.84 6.20 3.66
C LEU A 342 -8.27 6.86 4.96
N VAL A 343 -8.94 8.00 4.84
CA VAL A 343 -9.63 8.67 5.94
C VAL A 343 -11.13 8.52 5.73
N VAL A 344 -11.82 8.08 6.77
CA VAL A 344 -13.29 8.03 6.81
C VAL A 344 -13.79 9.07 7.81
N GLU A 345 -14.80 9.84 7.44
CA GLU A 345 -15.55 10.72 8.36
C GLU A 345 -16.98 10.18 8.48
N GLU A 346 -17.52 10.10 9.69
CA GLU A 346 -18.94 9.78 9.89
C GLU A 346 -19.81 10.99 9.54
N ASP A 347 -20.98 10.78 8.94
CA ASP A 347 -21.94 11.85 8.72
C ASP A 347 -22.45 12.40 10.07
N GLU A 348 -22.44 13.73 10.21
CA GLU A 348 -22.81 14.45 11.45
C GLU A 348 -24.20 14.07 12.00
N ASP A 349 -25.11 13.52 11.17
CA ASP A 349 -26.46 13.12 11.56
C ASP A 349 -26.50 11.86 12.46
N HIS A 350 -25.44 11.06 12.57
CA HIS A 350 -25.40 9.90 13.49
C HIS A 350 -24.81 10.21 14.86
N ALA A 351 -24.10 11.32 15.02
CA ALA A 351 -23.51 11.71 16.30
C ALA A 351 -24.55 12.14 17.36
N GLN A 352 -25.78 12.48 16.94
CA GLN A 352 -26.87 12.88 17.86
C GLN A 352 -27.62 11.72 18.53
N HIS A 353 -27.27 10.46 18.21
CA HIS A 353 -27.92 9.28 18.81
C HIS A 353 -27.01 8.45 19.70
N ILE A 354 -25.80 8.93 19.98
CA ILE A 354 -24.87 8.32 20.94
C ILE A 354 -24.41 9.39 21.93
N VAL A 355 -25.33 9.89 22.75
CA VAL A 355 -25.02 10.60 24.01
C VAL A 355 -25.85 9.99 25.13
#